data_AF-A0A7D9IY83-F1
#
_entry.id   AF-A0A7D9IY83-F1
#
_cell.length_a   1.000
_cell.length_b   1.000
_cell.length_c   1.000
_cell.angle_alpha   90.00
_cell.angle_beta   90.00
_cell.angle_gamma   90.00
#
_symmetry.space_group_name_H-M   'P 1'
#
loop_
_entity.id
_entity.type
_entity.pdbx_description
1 polymer ?
#
loop_
_entity_poly.entity_id
_entity_poly.type
_entity_poly.pdbx_seq_one_letter_code
_entity_poly.pdbx_strand_id
1 'polypeptide(L)'
;MPLYRRESQSVVNVEWVAFLQAAKSVIAGIALLQESSTGNTFSRLDQLEILSNRLESMCSSFTTLLDNLNADEDTLGLLTDILASLMLIQRAVFREVERIQSTNDDTSYRCSTHRTNRPGRSKYDITKNQLEFLRSKHFSWVSIAKLIHVSTRTLRRRKIELGIDDNFSAISEEELTRTMEDIIKITPNIGQSRMVGALRARGLNIQRHRVRECLRRIDPVGTALRWNPRIYRRKYQVPHPNA
;
A
#
# COMPACT_ATOMS: atom_id res chain seq x y z
N MET A 1 22.87 -30.30 43.14
CA MET A 1 22.51 -30.00 41.74
C MET A 1 21.75 -28.68 41.68
N PRO A 2 22.04 -27.81 40.72
CA PRO A 2 22.14 -26.38 40.99
C PRO A 2 20.87 -25.59 40.71
N LEU A 3 20.60 -24.64 41.61
CA LEU A 3 19.70 -23.50 41.44
C LEU A 3 20.34 -22.53 40.44
N TYR A 4 19.75 -22.39 39.25
CA TYR A 4 20.19 -21.37 38.30
C TYR A 4 19.64 -20.00 38.74
N ARG A 5 20.43 -19.29 39.56
CA ARG A 5 20.33 -17.84 39.74
C ARG A 5 20.60 -17.21 38.37
N ARG A 6 19.55 -16.76 37.66
CA ARG A 6 19.73 -15.94 36.46
C ARG A 6 20.30 -14.59 36.90
N GLU A 7 21.56 -14.39 36.56
CA GLU A 7 22.22 -13.10 36.60
C GLU A 7 21.41 -12.09 35.78
N SER A 8 21.27 -10.91 36.36
CA SER A 8 20.69 -9.70 35.80
C SER A 8 21.47 -9.25 34.56
N GLN A 9 21.22 -9.87 33.42
CA GLN A 9 21.56 -9.30 32.12
C GLN A 9 20.53 -8.21 31.80
N SER A 10 21.02 -6.98 31.64
CA SER A 10 20.25 -5.85 31.12
C SER A 10 19.83 -6.13 29.68
N VAL A 11 18.75 -6.91 29.51
CA VAL A 11 18.09 -7.07 28.22
C VAL A 11 17.45 -5.72 27.92
N VAL A 12 18.16 -4.89 27.15
CA VAL A 12 17.55 -3.73 26.50
C VAL A 12 16.47 -4.32 25.60
N ASN A 13 15.24 -4.24 26.09
CA ASN A 13 14.10 -4.91 25.52
C ASN A 13 13.86 -4.29 24.13
N VAL A 14 14.08 -5.08 23.07
CA VAL A 14 14.13 -4.60 21.67
C VAL A 14 12.86 -3.83 21.29
N GLU A 15 11.74 -4.19 21.89
CA GLU A 15 10.43 -3.54 21.74
C GLU A 15 10.44 -2.09 22.27
N TRP A 16 11.17 -1.83 23.37
CA TRP A 16 11.33 -0.48 23.92
C TRP A 16 12.18 0.43 23.04
N VAL A 17 13.23 -0.12 22.41
CA VAL A 17 14.05 0.64 21.47
C VAL A 17 13.25 1.01 20.23
N ALA A 18 12.47 0.08 19.69
CA ALA A 18 11.58 0.32 18.56
C ALA A 18 10.51 1.38 18.89
N PHE A 19 9.91 1.30 20.08
CA PHE A 19 8.96 2.31 20.56
C PHE A 19 9.59 3.70 20.68
N LEU A 20 10.74 3.82 21.35
CA LEU A 20 11.42 5.11 21.52
C LEU A 20 11.89 5.70 20.19
N GLN A 21 12.32 4.88 19.23
CA GLN A 21 12.64 5.32 17.87
C GLN A 21 11.40 5.82 17.14
N ALA A 22 10.27 5.12 17.24
CA ALA A 22 9.01 5.53 16.65
C ALA A 22 8.50 6.84 17.27
N ALA A 23 8.51 6.97 18.60
CA ALA A 23 8.15 8.17 19.33
C ALA A 23 9.03 9.37 18.96
N LYS A 24 10.36 9.18 18.92
CA LYS A 24 11.31 10.21 18.45
C LYS A 24 11.01 10.65 17.02
N SER A 25 10.65 9.71 16.15
CA SER A 25 10.34 9.98 14.74
C SER A 25 9.02 10.76 14.54
N VAL A 26 8.05 10.58 15.45
CA VAL A 26 6.78 11.32 15.45
C VAL A 26 6.97 12.71 16.01
N ILE A 27 7.68 12.87 17.12
CA ILE A 27 8.00 14.20 17.69
C ILE A 27 8.76 15.04 16.66
N ALA A 28 9.76 14.46 15.99
CA ALA A 28 10.48 15.13 14.91
C ALA A 28 9.56 15.51 13.73
N GLY A 29 8.61 14.64 13.36
CA GLY A 29 7.67 14.92 12.29
C GLY A 29 6.63 16.00 12.65
N ILE A 30 6.18 16.06 13.91
CA ILE A 30 5.28 17.12 14.40
C ILE A 30 5.99 18.47 14.42
N ALA A 31 7.26 18.52 14.83
CA ALA A 31 8.08 19.74 14.77
C ALA A 31 8.21 20.26 13.33
N LEU A 32 8.46 19.37 12.36
CA LEU A 32 8.52 19.73 10.93
C LEU A 32 7.18 20.24 10.38
N LEU A 33 6.04 19.76 10.90
CA LEU A 33 4.71 20.28 10.53
C LEU A 33 4.44 21.69 11.07
N GLN A 34 4.99 22.04 12.23
CA GLN A 34 4.85 23.38 12.80
C GLN A 34 5.66 24.42 12.03
N GLU A 35 6.83 24.04 11.51
CA GLU A 35 7.70 24.92 10.71
C GLU A 35 7.18 25.14 9.28
N SER A 36 6.38 24.23 8.73
CA SER A 36 5.90 24.23 7.34
C SER A 36 4.50 24.85 7.15
N SER A 37 4.12 25.81 8.00
CA SER A 37 2.84 26.55 7.85
C SER A 37 2.69 27.31 6.53
N THR A 38 3.76 27.45 5.73
CA THR A 38 3.80 28.16 4.44
C THR A 38 4.12 27.27 3.21
N GLY A 39 4.12 25.94 3.36
CA GLY A 39 4.51 24.99 2.31
C GLY A 39 3.38 24.57 1.36
N ASN A 40 3.75 24.27 0.10
CA ASN A 40 2.91 23.69 -0.96
C ASN A 40 2.01 22.54 -0.43
N THR A 41 0.71 22.58 -0.74
CA THR A 41 -0.31 21.64 -0.22
C THR A 41 0.02 20.16 -0.47
N PHE A 42 0.67 19.85 -1.60
CA PHE A 42 1.12 18.50 -1.93
C PHE A 42 2.22 17.99 -0.97
N SER A 43 3.19 18.84 -0.64
CA SER A 43 4.26 18.50 0.32
C SER A 43 3.70 18.30 1.74
N ARG A 44 2.65 19.05 2.09
CA ARG A 44 1.96 18.92 3.38
C ARG A 44 1.17 17.62 3.47
N LEU A 45 0.53 17.19 2.38
CA LEU A 45 -0.17 15.90 2.31
C LEU A 45 0.79 14.73 2.53
N ASP A 46 1.92 14.70 1.82
CA ASP A 46 2.93 13.64 1.96
C ASP A 46 3.46 13.56 3.41
N GLN A 47 3.72 14.72 4.04
CA GLN A 47 4.15 14.78 5.44
C GLN A 47 3.09 14.23 6.41
N LEU A 48 1.81 14.54 6.18
CA LEU A 48 0.70 14.04 6.98
C LEU A 48 0.49 12.53 6.80
N GLU A 49 0.64 12.00 5.58
CA GLU A 49 0.56 10.56 5.32
C GLU A 49 1.72 9.80 6.00
N ILE A 50 2.94 10.32 5.96
CA ILE A 50 4.09 9.75 6.66
C ILE A 50 3.84 9.73 8.17
N LEU A 51 3.32 10.82 8.73
CA LEU A 51 2.99 10.91 10.16
C LEU A 51 1.87 9.95 10.56
N SER A 52 0.83 9.81 9.73
CA SER A 52 -0.27 8.88 9.97
C SER A 52 0.23 7.43 10.08
N ASN A 53 1.04 6.98 9.13
CA ASN A 53 1.62 5.63 9.13
C ASN A 53 2.56 5.37 10.33
N ARG A 54 3.29 6.40 10.78
CA ARG A 54 4.17 6.31 11.95
C ARG A 54 3.38 6.23 13.26
N LEU A 55 2.32 7.02 13.39
CA LEU A 55 1.41 6.95 14.53
C LEU A 55 0.72 5.58 14.62
N GLU A 56 0.32 4.99 13.50
CA GLU A 56 -0.24 3.64 13.46
C GLU A 56 0.75 2.57 13.95
N SER A 57 2.01 2.70 13.54
CA SER A 57 3.08 1.82 14.00
C SER A 57 3.30 1.98 15.52
N MET A 58 3.28 3.21 16.04
CA MET A 58 3.39 3.47 17.48
C MET A 58 2.23 2.87 18.26
N CYS A 59 0.98 3.09 17.84
CA CYS A 59 -0.18 2.51 18.50
C CYS A 59 -0.07 0.98 18.55
N SER A 60 0.33 0.35 17.43
CA SER A 60 0.50 -1.10 17.35
C SER A 60 1.58 -1.62 18.30
N SER A 61 2.75 -0.98 18.33
CA SER A 61 3.83 -1.33 19.27
C SER A 61 3.41 -1.13 20.73
N PHE A 62 2.62 -0.09 21.03
CA PHE A 62 2.16 0.19 22.38
C PHE A 62 1.11 -0.81 22.86
N THR A 63 0.20 -1.24 21.97
CA THR A 63 -0.74 -2.33 22.26
C THR A 63 0.01 -3.63 22.58
N THR A 64 1.00 -4.01 21.75
CA THR A 64 1.79 -5.23 22.01
C THR A 64 2.59 -5.14 23.31
N LEU A 65 3.09 -3.95 23.66
CA LEU A 65 3.79 -3.74 24.93
C LEU A 65 2.82 -3.88 26.13
N LEU A 66 1.64 -3.28 26.06
CA LEU A 66 0.61 -3.41 27.10
C LEU A 66 0.19 -4.87 27.30
N ASP A 67 0.01 -5.63 26.22
CA ASP A 67 -0.37 -7.04 26.28
C ASP A 67 0.72 -7.93 26.89
N ASN A 68 1.99 -7.50 26.82
CA ASN A 68 3.16 -8.24 27.30
C ASN A 68 3.67 -7.79 28.68
N LEU A 69 3.12 -6.70 29.25
CA LEU A 69 3.56 -6.15 30.53
C LEU A 69 2.80 -6.81 31.70
N ASN A 70 3.55 -7.42 32.61
CA ASN A 70 3.07 -7.80 33.94
C ASN A 70 3.39 -6.63 34.91
N ALA A 71 2.52 -5.62 34.95
CA ALA A 71 2.74 -4.38 35.70
C ALA A 71 1.60 -4.11 36.69
N ASP A 72 1.84 -3.22 37.67
CA ASP A 72 0.85 -2.82 38.67
C ASP A 72 -0.35 -2.08 38.04
N GLU A 73 -1.51 -2.19 38.67
CA GLU A 73 -2.80 -1.68 38.19
C GLU A 73 -2.77 -0.18 37.87
N ASP A 74 -2.08 0.62 38.69
CA ASP A 74 -1.89 2.06 38.47
C ASP A 74 -1.06 2.38 37.22
N THR A 75 0.00 1.60 36.98
CA THR A 75 0.87 1.79 35.81
C THR A 75 0.18 1.36 34.52
N LEU A 76 -0.65 0.31 34.59
CA LEU A 76 -1.51 -0.10 33.48
C LEU A 76 -2.54 0.98 33.16
N GLY A 77 -3.16 1.61 34.17
CA GLY A 77 -4.08 2.72 33.99
C GLY A 77 -3.47 3.88 33.19
N LEU A 78 -2.31 4.40 33.64
CA LEU A 78 -1.61 5.49 32.96
C LEU A 78 -1.21 5.14 31.53
N LEU A 79 -0.75 3.91 31.29
CA LEU A 79 -0.38 3.46 29.95
C LEU A 79 -1.62 3.33 29.03
N THR A 80 -2.75 2.87 29.55
CA THR A 80 -4.00 2.82 28.78
C THR A 80 -4.51 4.21 28.41
N ASP A 81 -4.36 5.20 29.30
CA ASP A 81 -4.72 6.60 29.02
C ASP A 81 -3.82 7.23 27.94
N ILE A 82 -2.51 6.91 27.97
CA ILE A 82 -1.55 7.35 26.94
C ILE A 82 -1.92 6.73 25.58
N LEU A 83 -2.25 5.43 25.55
CA LEU A 83 -2.68 4.76 24.34
C LEU A 83 -3.98 5.35 23.79
N ALA A 84 -4.96 5.64 24.66
CA ALA A 84 -6.20 6.31 24.26
C ALA A 84 -5.94 7.69 23.64
N SER A 85 -5.03 8.46 24.23
CA SER A 85 -4.61 9.78 23.73
C SER A 85 -3.92 9.67 22.37
N LEU A 86 -3.03 8.70 22.18
CA LEU A 86 -2.37 8.43 20.89
C LEU A 86 -3.38 8.03 19.81
N MET A 87 -4.34 7.17 20.13
CA MET A 87 -5.40 6.77 19.20
C MET A 87 -6.30 7.94 18.80
N LEU A 88 -6.58 8.88 19.71
CA LEU A 88 -7.33 10.11 19.39
C LEU A 88 -6.56 10.99 18.40
N ILE A 89 -5.25 11.17 18.60
CA ILE A 89 -4.39 11.94 17.69
C ILE A 89 -4.34 11.26 16.32
N GLN A 90 -4.17 9.94 16.27
CA GLN A 90 -4.16 9.17 15.03
C GLN A 90 -5.47 9.38 14.24
N ARG A 91 -6.62 9.31 14.91
CA ARG A 91 -7.94 9.54 14.29
C ARG A 91 -8.12 10.97 13.78
N ALA A 92 -7.56 11.96 14.47
CA ALA A 92 -7.63 13.35 14.05
C ALA A 92 -6.78 13.58 12.78
N VAL A 93 -5.55 13.07 12.76
CA VAL A 93 -4.65 13.15 11.59
C VAL A 93 -5.25 12.42 10.39
N PHE A 94 -5.80 11.23 10.58
CA PHE A 94 -6.45 10.47 9.51
C PHE A 94 -7.62 11.25 8.88
N ARG A 95 -8.49 11.85 9.71
CA ARG A 95 -9.60 12.68 9.22
C ARG A 95 -9.12 13.91 8.45
N GLU A 96 -8.02 14.52 8.86
CA GLU A 96 -7.47 15.68 8.15
C GLU A 96 -6.88 15.30 6.79
N VAL A 97 -6.20 14.14 6.68
CA VAL A 97 -5.74 13.60 5.39
C VAL A 97 -6.92 13.34 4.45
N GLU A 98 -7.98 12.70 4.95
CA GLU A 98 -9.19 12.42 4.17
C GLU A 98 -9.93 13.71 3.74
N ARG A 99 -9.94 14.72 4.61
CA ARG A 99 -10.47 16.06 4.28
C ARG A 99 -9.68 16.73 3.16
N ILE A 100 -8.35 16.71 3.21
CA ILE A 100 -7.50 17.31 2.15
C ILE A 100 -7.69 16.55 0.83
N GLN A 101 -7.71 15.21 0.88
CA GLN A 101 -7.94 14.38 -0.31
C GLN A 101 -9.31 14.65 -0.95
N SER A 102 -10.37 14.80 -0.16
CA SER A 102 -11.71 15.14 -0.68
C SER A 102 -11.81 16.57 -1.22
N THR A 103 -11.11 17.56 -0.65
CA THR A 103 -11.03 18.91 -1.26
C THR A 103 -10.26 18.93 -2.58
N ASN A 104 -9.28 18.04 -2.75
CA ASN A 104 -8.50 17.96 -3.99
C ASN A 104 -9.31 17.39 -5.16
N ASP A 105 -10.45 16.74 -4.95
CA ASP A 105 -11.30 16.21 -6.02
C ASP A 105 -11.83 17.33 -6.95
N ASP A 106 -12.01 18.56 -6.43
CA ASP A 106 -12.35 19.74 -7.24
C ASP A 106 -11.16 20.32 -8.03
N THR A 107 -9.93 20.08 -7.56
CA THR A 107 -8.69 20.42 -8.28
C THR A 107 -8.15 19.29 -9.15
N SER A 108 -8.86 18.16 -9.17
CA SER A 108 -8.40 16.94 -9.80
C SER A 108 -8.32 17.10 -11.32
N TYR A 109 -7.27 16.56 -11.92
CA TYR A 109 -7.02 16.69 -13.36
C TYR A 109 -8.21 16.16 -14.16
N ARG A 110 -8.94 17.05 -14.83
CA ARG A 110 -9.98 16.70 -15.80
C ARG A 110 -9.40 16.74 -17.20
N CYS A 111 -9.50 15.62 -17.91
CA CYS A 111 -9.06 15.55 -19.30
C CYS A 111 -9.81 16.62 -20.13
N SER A 112 -9.05 17.47 -20.82
CA SER A 112 -9.57 18.53 -21.68
C SER A 112 -10.43 17.95 -22.81
N THR A 113 -11.28 18.79 -23.41
CA THR A 113 -12.08 18.37 -24.56
C THR A 113 -11.77 19.23 -25.77
N HIS A 114 -11.66 18.59 -26.93
CA HIS A 114 -11.50 19.24 -28.21
C HIS A 114 -12.87 19.52 -28.83
N ARG A 115 -13.18 20.80 -29.08
CA ARG A 115 -14.41 21.21 -29.78
C ARG A 115 -14.23 20.98 -31.27
N THR A 116 -15.04 20.10 -31.84
CA THR A 116 -15.00 19.75 -33.27
C THR A 116 -15.87 20.67 -34.13
N ASN A 117 -16.52 21.69 -33.56
CA ASN A 117 -17.51 22.57 -34.20
C ASN A 117 -18.62 21.83 -34.95
N ARG A 118 -18.89 20.57 -34.57
CA ARG A 118 -19.98 19.74 -35.08
C ARG A 118 -21.01 19.51 -33.97
N PRO A 119 -22.30 19.30 -34.30
CA PRO A 119 -23.31 18.94 -33.31
C PRO A 119 -22.90 17.67 -32.54
N GLY A 120 -23.11 17.67 -31.22
CA GLY A 120 -22.85 16.52 -30.35
C GLY A 120 -21.86 16.81 -29.21
N ARG A 121 -21.57 15.76 -28.42
CA ARG A 121 -20.66 15.84 -27.26
C ARG A 121 -19.20 15.98 -27.69
N SER A 122 -18.50 16.98 -27.14
CA SER A 122 -17.07 17.20 -27.39
C SER A 122 -16.23 15.97 -27.05
N LYS A 123 -15.17 15.72 -27.84
CA LYS A 123 -14.26 14.57 -27.66
C LYS A 123 -13.20 14.92 -26.61
N TYR A 124 -12.83 13.95 -25.76
CA TYR A 124 -11.70 14.09 -24.84
C TYR A 124 -10.37 14.16 -25.60
N ASP A 125 -9.53 15.10 -25.20
CA ASP A 125 -8.19 15.30 -25.74
C ASP A 125 -7.18 14.45 -24.95
N ILE A 126 -7.07 13.19 -25.38
CA ILE A 126 -6.14 12.22 -24.82
C ILE A 126 -5.08 11.95 -25.88
N THR A 127 -3.83 12.31 -25.56
CA THR A 127 -2.70 12.14 -26.47
C THR A 127 -2.11 10.73 -26.37
N LYS A 128 -1.47 10.27 -27.46
CA LYS A 128 -0.79 8.96 -27.50
C LYS A 128 0.37 8.90 -26.50
N ASN A 129 1.21 9.93 -26.49
CA ASN A 129 2.37 10.04 -25.60
C ASN A 129 1.99 9.95 -24.13
N GLN A 130 0.87 10.56 -23.71
CA GLN A 130 0.37 10.47 -22.35
C GLN A 130 0.02 9.03 -21.95
N LEU A 131 -0.67 8.29 -22.83
CA LEU A 131 -1.04 6.91 -22.55
C LEU A 131 0.19 5.99 -22.57
N GLU A 132 1.10 6.16 -23.50
CA GLU A 132 2.35 5.40 -23.58
C GLU A 132 3.24 5.65 -22.36
N PHE A 133 3.36 6.91 -21.91
CA PHE A 133 4.07 7.26 -20.69
C PHE A 133 3.47 6.55 -19.46
N LEU A 134 2.15 6.62 -19.26
CA LEU A 134 1.50 5.96 -18.13
C LEU A 134 1.64 4.43 -18.20
N ARG A 135 1.62 3.86 -19.40
CA ARG A 135 1.89 2.43 -19.62
C ARG A 135 3.33 2.04 -19.32
N SER A 136 4.30 2.89 -19.66
CA SER A 136 5.72 2.69 -19.32
C SER A 136 5.95 2.63 -17.80
N LYS A 137 5.12 3.35 -17.02
CA LYS A 137 5.11 3.31 -15.55
C LYS A 137 4.27 2.17 -14.97
N HIS A 138 3.86 1.20 -15.80
CA HIS A 138 3.11 0.01 -15.41
C HIS A 138 1.71 0.25 -14.81
N PHE A 139 1.10 1.43 -15.02
CA PHE A 139 -0.29 1.68 -14.64
C PHE A 139 -1.24 0.79 -15.46
N SER A 140 -2.26 0.24 -14.79
CA SER A 140 -3.31 -0.51 -15.48
C SER A 140 -4.23 0.44 -16.25
N TRP A 141 -4.89 -0.03 -17.32
CA TRP A 141 -5.87 0.80 -18.03
C TRP A 141 -7.00 1.32 -17.14
N VAL A 142 -7.40 0.53 -16.14
CA VAL A 142 -8.39 0.97 -15.15
C VAL A 142 -7.83 2.11 -14.30
N SER A 143 -6.59 1.99 -13.85
CA SER A 143 -5.90 3.04 -13.09
C SER A 143 -5.70 4.30 -13.93
N ILE A 144 -5.33 4.16 -15.21
CA ILE A 144 -5.18 5.28 -16.14
C ILE A 144 -6.52 6.00 -16.34
N ALA A 145 -7.60 5.26 -16.54
CA ALA A 145 -8.94 5.83 -16.71
C ALA A 145 -9.35 6.67 -15.50
N LYS A 146 -9.08 6.16 -14.28
CA LYS A 146 -9.30 6.89 -13.03
C LYS A 146 -8.42 8.14 -12.96
N LEU A 147 -7.13 8.01 -13.25
CA LEU A 147 -6.16 9.11 -13.18
C LEU A 147 -6.52 10.29 -14.11
N ILE A 148 -7.04 10.00 -15.30
CA ILE A 148 -7.41 11.04 -16.28
C ILE A 148 -8.90 11.42 -16.22
N HIS A 149 -9.65 10.90 -15.24
CA HIS A 149 -11.09 11.13 -15.04
C HIS A 149 -11.96 10.84 -16.26
N VAL A 150 -11.75 9.69 -16.91
CA VAL A 150 -12.61 9.22 -18.00
C VAL A 150 -13.11 7.81 -17.74
N SER A 151 -14.25 7.46 -18.35
CA SER A 151 -14.73 6.08 -18.30
C SER A 151 -13.72 5.12 -18.96
N THR A 152 -13.61 3.90 -18.43
CA THR A 152 -12.80 2.82 -19.03
C THR A 152 -13.21 2.54 -20.48
N ARG A 153 -14.50 2.73 -20.82
CA ARG A 153 -15.02 2.61 -22.19
C ARG A 153 -14.47 3.70 -23.12
N THR A 154 -14.43 4.95 -22.66
CA THR A 154 -13.83 6.07 -23.40
C THR A 154 -12.36 5.80 -23.67
N LEU A 155 -11.61 5.39 -22.64
CA LEU A 155 -10.19 5.10 -22.76
C LEU A 155 -9.93 3.91 -23.70
N ARG A 156 -10.73 2.84 -23.62
CA ARG A 156 -10.61 1.68 -24.52
C ARG A 156 -10.84 2.07 -25.98
N ARG A 157 -11.86 2.88 -26.28
CA ARG A 157 -12.09 3.38 -27.64
C ARG A 157 -10.90 4.19 -28.12
N ARG A 158 -10.38 5.09 -27.28
CA ARG A 158 -9.22 5.91 -27.61
C ARG A 158 -7.94 5.10 -27.84
N LYS A 159 -7.70 4.05 -27.03
CA LYS A 159 -6.61 3.10 -27.21
C LYS A 159 -6.64 2.48 -28.60
N ILE A 160 -7.81 2.01 -29.04
CA ILE A 160 -8.01 1.40 -30.37
C ILE A 160 -7.77 2.42 -31.48
N GLU A 161 -8.34 3.63 -31.37
CA GLU A 161 -8.12 4.71 -32.34
C GLU A 161 -6.64 5.09 -32.51
N LEU A 162 -5.86 5.01 -31.44
CA LEU A 162 -4.43 5.37 -31.44
C LEU A 162 -3.50 4.19 -31.75
N GLY A 163 -4.05 2.97 -31.93
CA GLY A 163 -3.28 1.76 -32.19
C GLY A 163 -2.26 1.44 -31.08
N ILE A 164 -2.61 1.68 -29.81
CA ILE A 164 -1.71 1.43 -28.68
C ILE A 164 -1.88 -0.01 -28.19
N ASP A 165 -0.80 -0.76 -28.17
CA ASP A 165 -0.75 -2.11 -27.61
C ASP A 165 -0.23 -2.14 -26.17
N ASP A 166 -0.35 -3.29 -25.51
CA ASP A 166 -0.04 -3.43 -24.08
C ASP A 166 1.47 -3.48 -23.76
N ASN A 167 2.34 -3.37 -24.78
CA ASN A 167 3.81 -3.36 -24.71
C ASN A 167 4.35 -4.41 -23.73
N PHE A 168 4.03 -5.68 -23.97
CA PHE A 168 4.63 -6.78 -23.22
C PHE A 168 6.06 -7.02 -23.69
N SER A 169 6.96 -7.35 -22.75
CA SER A 169 8.34 -7.68 -23.06
C SER A 169 8.41 -8.98 -23.88
N ALA A 170 9.16 -8.94 -24.98
CA ALA A 170 9.48 -10.11 -25.77
C ALA A 170 10.58 -10.92 -25.04
N ILE A 171 10.16 -11.83 -24.17
CA ILE A 171 11.04 -12.71 -23.39
C ILE A 171 10.64 -14.17 -23.61
N SER A 172 11.63 -15.04 -23.79
CA SER A 172 11.43 -16.48 -23.91
C SER A 172 10.89 -17.09 -22.61
N GLU A 173 10.30 -18.29 -22.68
CA GLU A 173 9.81 -18.96 -21.46
C GLU A 173 10.96 -19.42 -20.57
N GLU A 174 12.07 -19.81 -21.17
CA GLU A 174 13.28 -20.26 -20.49
C GLU A 174 13.92 -19.13 -19.70
N GLU A 175 14.07 -17.96 -20.33
CA GLU A 175 14.65 -16.78 -19.70
C GLU A 175 13.74 -16.20 -18.61
N LEU A 176 12.42 -16.23 -18.84
CA LEU A 176 11.44 -15.89 -17.81
C LEU A 176 11.58 -16.81 -16.59
N THR A 177 11.69 -18.11 -16.81
CA THR A 177 11.82 -19.11 -15.74
C THR A 177 13.08 -18.87 -14.92
N ARG A 178 14.24 -18.68 -15.58
CA ARG A 178 15.50 -18.36 -14.90
C ARG A 178 15.39 -17.08 -14.06
N THR A 179 14.83 -16.02 -14.64
CA THR A 179 14.64 -14.74 -13.92
C THR A 179 13.74 -14.91 -12.69
N MET A 180 12.69 -15.72 -12.80
CA MET A 180 11.78 -15.99 -11.70
C MET A 180 12.40 -16.88 -10.62
N GLU A 181 13.22 -17.87 -10.99
CA GLU A 181 14.01 -18.67 -10.04
C GLU A 181 14.97 -17.80 -9.24
N ASP A 182 15.65 -16.85 -9.88
CA ASP A 182 16.53 -15.91 -9.19
C ASP A 182 15.78 -15.00 -8.22
N ILE A 183 14.55 -14.60 -8.56
CA ILE A 183 13.67 -13.88 -7.62
C ILE A 183 13.29 -14.75 -6.43
N ILE A 184 12.94 -16.02 -6.67
CA ILE A 184 12.51 -16.95 -5.62
C ILE A 184 13.65 -17.25 -4.64
N LYS A 185 14.91 -17.33 -5.11
CA LYS A 185 16.09 -17.46 -4.25
C LYS A 185 16.21 -16.32 -3.24
N ILE A 186 15.85 -15.10 -3.64
CA ILE A 186 15.89 -13.91 -2.76
C ILE A 186 14.66 -13.84 -1.85
N THR A 187 13.47 -14.08 -2.40
CA THR A 187 12.21 -14.04 -1.65
C THR A 187 11.50 -15.39 -1.75
N PRO A 188 11.78 -16.33 -0.83
CA PRO A 188 11.08 -17.61 -0.82
C PRO A 188 9.57 -17.41 -0.59
N ASN A 189 8.76 -18.33 -1.10
CA ASN A 189 7.28 -18.30 -1.01
C ASN A 189 6.62 -17.03 -1.61
N ILE A 190 7.25 -16.40 -2.61
CA ILE A 190 6.70 -15.24 -3.31
C ILE A 190 5.38 -15.56 -4.04
N GLY A 191 4.33 -14.77 -3.80
CA GLY A 191 3.05 -14.89 -4.50
C GLY A 191 3.04 -14.24 -5.89
N GLN A 192 2.05 -14.58 -6.72
CA GLN A 192 1.91 -14.07 -8.09
C GLN A 192 1.99 -12.54 -8.20
N SER A 193 1.24 -11.81 -7.35
CA SER A 193 1.21 -10.34 -7.41
C SER A 193 2.59 -9.72 -7.10
N ARG A 194 3.29 -10.26 -6.10
CA ARG A 194 4.62 -9.79 -5.72
C ARG A 194 5.66 -10.15 -6.78
N MET A 195 5.53 -11.33 -7.40
CA MET A 195 6.36 -11.76 -8.53
C MET A 195 6.22 -10.80 -9.73
N VAL A 196 4.99 -10.42 -10.10
CA VAL A 196 4.75 -9.42 -11.17
C VAL A 196 5.41 -8.09 -10.82
N GLY A 197 5.34 -7.66 -9.56
CA GLY A 197 6.04 -6.46 -9.09
C GLY A 197 7.56 -6.56 -9.22
N ALA A 198 8.15 -7.68 -8.81
CA ALA A 198 9.58 -7.93 -8.89
C ALA A 198 10.10 -8.01 -10.34
N LEU A 199 9.29 -8.53 -11.27
CA LEU A 199 9.58 -8.51 -12.70
C LEU A 199 9.54 -7.09 -13.27
N ARG A 200 8.54 -6.29 -12.89
CA ARG A 200 8.46 -4.87 -13.27
C ARG A 200 9.63 -4.05 -12.75
N ALA A 201 10.08 -4.32 -11.53
CA ALA A 201 11.27 -3.67 -10.96
C ALA A 201 12.55 -3.97 -11.77
N ARG A 202 12.59 -5.09 -12.51
CA ARG A 202 13.64 -5.44 -13.47
C ARG A 202 13.37 -4.93 -14.90
N GLY A 203 12.35 -4.09 -15.09
CA GLY A 203 11.96 -3.56 -16.40
C GLY A 203 11.15 -4.52 -17.28
N LEU A 204 10.71 -5.67 -16.74
CA LEU A 204 9.97 -6.68 -17.50
C LEU A 204 8.46 -6.52 -17.29
N ASN A 205 7.73 -6.32 -18.39
CA ASN A 205 6.27 -6.28 -18.41
C ASN A 205 5.71 -7.55 -19.04
N ILE A 206 5.30 -8.51 -18.20
CA ILE A 206 4.92 -9.86 -18.64
C ILE A 206 3.43 -10.10 -18.41
N GLN A 207 2.81 -10.91 -19.27
CA GLN A 207 1.42 -11.30 -19.12
C GLN A 207 1.21 -12.11 -17.83
N ARG A 208 0.12 -11.82 -17.11
CA ARG A 208 -0.20 -12.48 -15.83
C ARG A 208 -0.36 -14.00 -15.94
N HIS A 209 -0.80 -14.52 -17.08
CA HIS A 209 -0.97 -15.95 -17.30
C HIS A 209 0.39 -16.67 -17.41
N ARG A 210 1.35 -16.11 -18.16
CA ARG A 210 2.72 -16.66 -18.26
C ARG A 210 3.41 -16.73 -16.90
N VAL A 211 3.32 -15.67 -16.11
CA VAL A 211 3.87 -15.66 -14.73
C VAL A 211 3.22 -16.75 -13.87
N ARG A 212 1.90 -16.93 -13.99
CA ARG A 212 1.18 -17.96 -13.24
C ARG A 212 1.57 -19.38 -13.67
N GLU A 213 1.74 -19.61 -14.96
CA GLU A 213 2.17 -20.90 -15.51
C GLU A 213 3.60 -21.25 -15.10
N CYS A 214 4.50 -20.28 -15.19
CA CYS A 214 5.88 -20.44 -14.72
C CYS A 214 5.94 -20.72 -13.21
N LEU A 215 5.17 -19.99 -12.38
CA LEU A 215 5.09 -20.27 -10.94
C LEU A 215 4.55 -21.68 -10.63
N ARG A 216 3.57 -22.17 -11.39
CA ARG A 216 3.07 -23.55 -11.23
C ARG A 216 4.12 -24.60 -11.56
N ARG A 217 5.05 -24.30 -12.48
CA ARG A 217 6.15 -25.21 -12.84
C ARG A 217 7.29 -25.18 -11.83
N ILE A 218 7.68 -23.99 -11.36
CA ILE A 218 8.80 -23.83 -10.42
C ILE A 218 8.40 -24.26 -9.00
N ASP A 219 7.22 -23.84 -8.52
CA ASP A 219 6.74 -24.06 -7.16
C ASP A 219 5.28 -24.57 -7.17
N PRO A 220 5.04 -25.83 -7.58
CA PRO A 220 3.70 -26.40 -7.62
C PRO A 220 3.06 -26.46 -6.24
N VAL A 221 3.84 -26.83 -5.21
CA VAL A 221 3.36 -27.02 -3.84
C VAL A 221 2.99 -25.68 -3.20
N GLY A 222 3.89 -24.70 -3.20
CA GLY A 222 3.62 -23.39 -2.62
C GLY A 222 2.52 -22.65 -3.40
N THR A 223 2.42 -22.86 -4.72
CA THR A 223 1.30 -22.32 -5.51
C THR A 223 -0.03 -22.93 -5.10
N ALA A 224 -0.10 -24.26 -4.90
CA ALA A 224 -1.30 -24.93 -4.43
C ALA A 224 -1.71 -24.48 -3.02
N LEU A 225 -0.76 -24.37 -2.09
CA LEU A 225 -1.01 -23.90 -0.73
C LEU A 225 -1.58 -22.47 -0.72
N ARG A 226 -1.09 -21.59 -1.60
CA ARG A 226 -1.61 -20.20 -1.75
C ARG A 226 -3.00 -20.13 -2.38
N TRP A 227 -3.40 -21.12 -3.17
CA TRP A 227 -4.74 -21.18 -3.77
C TRP A 227 -5.82 -21.65 -2.80
N ASN A 228 -5.43 -22.36 -1.74
CA ASN A 228 -6.36 -22.89 -0.75
C ASN A 228 -6.11 -22.32 0.65
N PRO A 229 -6.22 -20.99 0.87
CA PRO A 229 -6.34 -20.51 2.23
C PRO A 229 -7.71 -20.97 2.74
N ARG A 230 -7.72 -21.97 3.62
CA ARG A 230 -8.91 -22.28 4.42
C ARG A 230 -9.13 -21.11 5.38
N ILE A 231 -9.75 -20.04 4.88
CA ILE A 231 -10.15 -18.90 5.70
C ILE A 231 -11.22 -19.43 6.66
N TYR A 232 -10.85 -19.59 7.93
CA TYR A 232 -11.81 -19.93 8.96
C TYR A 232 -12.69 -18.70 9.20
N ARG A 233 -13.86 -18.67 8.55
CA ARG A 233 -14.86 -17.63 8.80
C ARG A 233 -15.45 -17.87 10.17
N ARG A 234 -15.56 -16.82 10.99
CA ARG A 234 -16.32 -16.88 12.24
C ARG A 234 -17.74 -17.34 11.92
N LYS A 235 -18.28 -18.29 12.68
CA LYS A 235 -19.72 -18.59 12.62
C LYS A 235 -20.45 -17.31 13.00
N TYR A 236 -21.31 -16.84 12.12
CA TYR A 236 -22.14 -15.67 12.38
C TYR A 236 -23.01 -15.98 13.61
N GLN A 237 -22.79 -15.22 14.68
CA GLN A 237 -23.58 -15.28 15.89
C GLN A 237 -24.00 -13.85 16.18
N VAL A 238 -25.27 -13.56 15.89
CA VAL A 238 -25.91 -12.30 16.30
C VAL A 238 -26.83 -12.60 17.47
N PRO A 239 -26.93 -11.68 18.45
CA PRO A 239 -27.81 -11.86 19.60
C PRO A 239 -29.28 -12.12 19.21
N HIS A 240 -29.76 -11.51 18.12
CA HIS A 240 -31.13 -11.69 17.63
C HIS A 240 -31.16 -11.59 16.09
N PRO A 241 -31.97 -12.41 15.39
CA PRO A 241 -32.25 -12.21 13.97
C PRO A 241 -33.23 -11.04 13.83
N ASN A 242 -32.78 -9.91 13.28
CA ASN A 242 -33.58 -8.72 12.92
C ASN A 242 -34.49 -8.18 14.05
N ALA A 243 -33.90 -7.55 15.06
CA ALA A 243 -34.61 -6.65 15.97
C ALA A 243 -34.34 -5.18 15.58
#